data_AF-A0A918F759-F1
#
_entry.id   AF-A0A918F759-F1
#
_cell.length_a   1.000
_cell.length_b   1.000
_cell.length_c   1.000
_cell.angle_alpha   90.00
_cell.angle_beta   90.00
_cell.angle_gamma   90.00
#
_symmetry.space_group_name_H-M   'P 1'
#
loop_
_entity.id
_entity.type
_entity.pdbx_description
1 polymer ?
#
loop_
_entity_poly.entity_id
_entity_poly.type
_entity_poly.pdbx_seq_one_letter_code
_entity_poly.pdbx_strand_id
1 'polypeptide(L)'
;MLDQVTTNFVDEAAGLPPAELEAAFDRLVDLRPEGGKEASRAAVPSASENSALDHRIRAALLPRADELDAHLTGLHSDARAAISTTARAILKRRTLTEQQYAVLVEPFVGRAHVPAQGE
;
A
#
# COMPACT_ATOMS: atom_id res chain seq x y z
N MET A 1 16.64 -5.40 -0.11
CA MET A 1 16.47 -4.57 -1.32
C MET A 1 15.06 -4.83 -1.81
N LEU A 2 14.29 -3.79 -2.14
CA LEU A 2 12.95 -3.97 -2.70
C LEU A 2 13.08 -4.40 -4.16
N ASP A 3 12.15 -5.23 -4.63
CA ASP A 3 12.07 -5.53 -6.06
C ASP A 3 11.54 -4.31 -6.84
N GLN A 4 11.81 -4.29 -8.14
CA GLN A 4 11.45 -3.16 -9.00
C GLN A 4 9.92 -2.97 -9.07
N VAL A 5 9.17 -4.06 -9.03
CA VAL A 5 7.71 -4.03 -9.13
C VAL A 5 7.08 -3.34 -7.93
N THR A 6 7.52 -3.69 -6.72
CA THR A 6 7.10 -3.05 -5.47
C THR A 6 7.49 -1.57 -5.46
N THR A 7 8.67 -1.24 -5.98
CA THR A 7 9.13 0.15 -6.06
C THR A 7 8.26 0.98 -7.01
N ASN A 8 7.94 0.45 -8.20
CA ASN A 8 7.07 1.11 -9.17
C ASN A 8 5.67 1.37 -8.60
N PHE A 9 5.09 0.37 -7.92
CA PHE A 9 3.80 0.54 -7.25
C PHE A 9 3.83 1.68 -6.24
N VAL A 10 4.85 1.74 -5.37
CA VAL A 10 4.96 2.80 -4.36
C VAL A 10 5.02 4.18 -5.01
N ASP A 11 5.74 4.31 -6.12
CA ASP A 11 5.95 5.58 -6.80
C ASP A 11 4.67 6.07 -7.49
N GLU A 12 3.97 5.15 -8.14
CA GLU A 12 2.68 5.44 -8.78
C GLU A 12 1.61 5.76 -7.74
N ALA A 13 1.49 4.94 -6.69
CA ALA A 13 0.51 5.14 -5.62
C ALA A 13 0.77 6.45 -4.86
N ALA A 14 2.03 6.78 -4.56
CA ALA A 14 2.39 8.05 -3.92
C ALA A 14 2.16 9.28 -4.82
N GLY A 15 2.01 9.09 -6.13
CA GLY A 15 1.66 10.13 -7.09
C GLY A 15 0.16 10.37 -7.25
N LEU A 16 -0.70 9.57 -6.59
CA LEU A 16 -2.14 9.67 -6.75
C LEU A 16 -2.71 11.00 -6.18
N PRO A 17 -3.83 11.50 -6.74
CA PRO A 17 -4.55 12.61 -6.16
C PRO A 17 -4.98 12.34 -4.70
N PRO A 18 -5.09 13.37 -3.84
CA PRO A 18 -5.52 13.19 -2.44
C PRO A 18 -6.83 12.40 -2.29
N ALA A 19 -7.83 12.67 -3.13
CA ALA A 19 -9.12 11.97 -3.11
C ALA A 19 -9.01 10.46 -3.42
N GLU A 20 -8.06 10.05 -4.25
CA GLU A 20 -7.83 8.62 -4.55
C GLU A 20 -7.11 7.92 -3.40
N LEU A 21 -6.21 8.63 -2.71
CA LEU A 21 -5.53 8.11 -1.51
C LEU A 21 -6.51 7.96 -0.33
N GLU A 22 -7.42 8.92 -0.16
CA GLU A 22 -8.52 8.85 0.80
C GLU A 22 -9.40 7.64 0.49
N ALA A 23 -9.90 7.52 -0.74
CA ALA A 23 -10.73 6.39 -1.15
C ALA A 23 -10.04 5.02 -1.01
N ALA A 24 -8.73 4.95 -1.27
CA ALA A 24 -7.95 3.75 -1.05
C ALA A 24 -7.86 3.41 0.45
N PHE A 25 -7.64 4.40 1.32
CA PHE A 25 -7.61 4.16 2.75
C PHE A 25 -8.97 3.73 3.31
N ASP A 26 -10.07 4.38 2.91
CA ASP A 26 -11.41 3.97 3.29
C ASP A 26 -11.69 2.52 2.89
N ARG A 27 -11.34 2.17 1.66
CA ARG A 27 -11.50 0.78 1.17
C ARG A 27 -10.66 -0.21 1.97
N LEU A 28 -9.43 0.17 2.36
CA LEU A 28 -8.59 -0.67 3.23
C LEU A 28 -9.26 -0.92 4.59
N VAL A 29 -9.89 0.10 5.18
CA VAL A 29 -10.60 -0.01 6.46
C VAL A 29 -11.79 -0.95 6.33
N ASP A 30 -12.58 -0.82 5.26
CA ASP A 30 -13.73 -1.68 4.98
C ASP A 30 -13.35 -3.15 4.79
N LEU A 31 -12.20 -3.41 4.16
CA LEU A 31 -11.71 -4.77 3.90
C LEU A 31 -11.09 -5.44 5.14
N ARG A 32 -10.79 -4.66 6.19
CA ARG A 32 -10.19 -5.17 7.42
C ARG A 32 -11.04 -6.27 8.10
N PRO A 33 -12.37 -6.11 8.31
CA PRO A 33 -13.23 -7.17 8.80
C PRO A 33 -13.43 -8.33 7.80
N GLU A 34 -13.27 -8.09 6.49
CA GLU A 34 -13.44 -9.10 5.42
C GLU A 34 -12.21 -10.01 5.22
N GLY A 35 -11.32 -10.09 6.22
CA GLY A 35 -10.11 -10.89 6.16
C GLY A 35 -8.83 -10.10 5.91
N GLY A 36 -8.91 -8.79 5.66
CA GLY A 36 -7.75 -7.92 5.49
C GLY A 36 -6.80 -7.93 6.69
N LYS A 37 -7.32 -8.09 7.92
CA LYS A 37 -6.50 -8.25 9.12
C LYS A 37 -5.62 -9.50 9.08
N GLU A 38 -6.18 -10.65 8.72
CA GLU A 38 -5.44 -11.92 8.68
C GLU A 38 -4.51 -11.97 7.46
N ALA A 39 -4.94 -11.42 6.33
CA ALA A 39 -4.08 -11.28 5.15
C ALA A 39 -2.87 -10.39 5.45
N SER A 40 -3.05 -9.24 6.13
CA SER A 40 -1.96 -8.32 6.48
C SER A 40 -0.92 -8.99 7.41
N ARG A 41 -1.37 -9.89 8.29
CA ARG A 41 -0.50 -10.70 9.16
C ARG A 41 0.28 -11.75 8.37
N ALA A 42 -0.28 -12.29 7.29
CA ALA A 42 0.42 -13.20 6.39
C ALA A 42 1.45 -12.46 5.51
N ALA A 43 1.24 -11.17 5.22
CA ALA A 43 2.12 -10.33 4.42
C ALA A 43 3.21 -9.62 5.26
N VAL A 44 3.85 -10.30 6.21
CA VAL A 44 4.91 -9.71 7.06
C VAL A 44 6.27 -9.86 6.38
N PRO A 45 6.90 -8.75 5.93
CA PRO A 45 8.27 -8.79 5.44
C PRO A 45 9.30 -8.94 6.56
N SER A 46 10.52 -9.30 6.17
CA SER A 46 11.66 -9.23 7.08
C SER A 46 11.89 -7.79 7.55
N ALA A 47 12.60 -7.61 8.67
CA ALA A 47 12.88 -6.29 9.22
C ALA A 47 13.60 -5.36 8.22
N SER A 48 14.54 -5.91 7.44
CA SER A 48 15.30 -5.13 6.44
C SER A 48 14.43 -4.71 5.25
N GLU A 49 13.57 -5.59 4.76
CA GLU A 49 12.58 -5.30 3.72
C GLU A 49 11.56 -4.27 4.20
N ASN A 50 11.02 -4.43 5.41
CA ASN A 50 10.06 -3.48 5.98
C ASN A 50 10.67 -2.09 6.14
N SER A 51 11.92 -2.01 6.61
CA SER A 51 12.65 -0.76 6.78
C SER A 51 12.89 -0.07 5.43
N ALA A 52 13.32 -0.83 4.40
CA ALA A 52 13.51 -0.31 3.06
C ALA A 52 12.20 0.22 2.45
N LEU A 53 11.10 -0.52 2.65
CA LEU A 53 9.77 -0.12 2.19
C LEU A 53 9.30 1.16 2.89
N ASP A 54 9.42 1.22 4.21
CA ASP A 54 9.02 2.39 4.98
C ASP A 54 9.81 3.64 4.58
N HIS A 55 11.12 3.49 4.39
CA HIS A 55 11.97 4.57 3.91
C HIS A 55 11.52 5.08 2.53
N ARG A 56 11.23 4.16 1.58
CA ARG A 56 10.77 4.54 0.23
C ARG A 56 9.45 5.28 0.25
N ILE A 57 8.47 4.78 1.00
CA ILE A 57 7.13 5.39 1.11
C ILE A 57 7.25 6.77 1.76
N ARG A 58 7.99 6.89 2.87
CA ARG A 58 8.24 8.18 3.52
C ARG A 58 8.90 9.17 2.56
N ALA A 59 9.94 8.76 1.85
CA ALA A 59 10.62 9.62 0.89
C ALA A 59 9.70 10.08 -0.25
N ALA A 60 8.76 9.24 -0.68
CA ALA A 60 7.81 9.57 -1.74
C ALA A 60 6.69 10.53 -1.28
N LEU A 61 6.17 10.33 -0.07
CA LEU A 61 5.04 11.11 0.45
C LEU A 61 5.45 12.41 1.17
N LEU A 62 6.65 12.47 1.74
CA LEU A 62 7.10 13.62 2.53
C LEU A 62 6.97 14.96 1.80
N PRO A 63 7.32 15.09 0.50
CA PRO A 63 7.15 16.35 -0.23
C PRO A 63 5.69 16.81 -0.37
N ARG A 64 4.73 15.90 -0.18
CA ARG A 64 3.29 16.14 -0.31
C ARG A 64 2.54 16.17 1.02
N ALA A 65 3.25 16.12 2.15
CA ALA A 65 2.61 16.02 3.46
C ALA A 65 1.60 17.17 3.70
N ASP A 66 2.02 18.42 3.45
CA ASP A 66 1.16 19.59 3.62
C ASP A 66 -0.03 19.60 2.66
N GLU A 67 0.16 19.15 1.41
CA GLU A 67 -0.91 19.04 0.41
C GLU A 67 -1.98 18.04 0.86
N LEU A 68 -1.56 16.86 1.32
CA LEU A 68 -2.46 15.80 1.75
C LEU A 68 -3.23 16.21 3.01
N ASP A 69 -2.54 16.76 4.01
CA ASP A 69 -3.18 17.17 5.26
C ASP A 69 -4.07 18.42 5.09
N ALA A 70 -3.85 19.24 4.05
CA ALA A 70 -4.74 20.32 3.67
C ALA A 70 -6.06 19.83 3.03
N HIS A 71 -6.03 18.68 2.32
CA HIS A 71 -7.23 18.04 1.79
C HIS A 71 -8.05 17.37 2.91
N LEU A 72 -7.39 16.55 3.72
CA LEU A 72 -7.99 15.91 4.89
C LEU A 72 -6.93 15.74 5.97
N THR A 73 -7.16 16.30 7.15
CA THR A 73 -6.22 16.20 8.28
C THR A 73 -5.95 14.74 8.64
N GLY A 74 -4.69 14.32 8.54
CA GLY A 74 -4.27 12.94 8.82
C GLY A 74 -4.07 12.09 7.56
N LEU A 75 -4.49 12.58 6.39
CA LEU A 75 -4.40 11.84 5.13
C LEU A 75 -2.98 11.44 4.77
N HIS A 76 -1.96 12.23 5.13
CA HIS A 76 -0.57 11.82 4.89
C HIS A 76 -0.23 10.51 5.62
N SER A 77 -0.74 10.33 6.85
CA SER A 77 -0.53 9.10 7.63
C SER A 77 -1.38 7.94 7.10
N ASP A 78 -2.62 8.23 6.70
CA ASP A 78 -3.56 7.24 6.17
C ASP A 78 -3.10 6.69 4.81
N ALA A 79 -2.68 7.57 3.90
CA ALA A 79 -2.07 7.21 2.62
C ALA A 79 -0.85 6.31 2.82
N ARG A 80 0.03 6.65 3.78
CA ARG A 80 1.18 5.80 4.12
C ARG A 80 0.76 4.42 4.60
N ALA A 81 -0.29 4.31 5.41
CA ALA A 81 -0.79 3.02 5.91
C ALA A 81 -1.36 2.15 4.78
N ALA A 82 -2.15 2.75 3.87
CA ALA A 82 -2.69 2.08 2.70
C ALA A 82 -1.59 1.59 1.76
N ILE A 83 -0.70 2.48 1.33
CA ILE A 83 0.41 2.14 0.43
C ILE A 83 1.31 1.06 1.07
N SER A 84 1.63 1.19 2.36
CA SER A 84 2.45 0.20 3.08
C SER A 84 1.81 -1.18 3.08
N THR A 85 0.49 -1.25 3.30
CA THR A 85 -0.21 -2.53 3.37
C THR A 85 -0.23 -3.24 2.01
N THR A 86 -0.57 -2.51 0.94
CA THR A 86 -0.58 -3.07 -0.41
C THR A 86 0.82 -3.39 -0.93
N ALA A 87 1.80 -2.53 -0.69
CA ALA A 87 3.19 -2.79 -1.11
C ALA A 87 3.79 -4.02 -0.40
N ARG A 88 3.43 -4.26 0.87
CA ARG A 88 3.81 -5.50 1.57
C ARG A 88 3.19 -6.72 0.92
N ALA A 89 1.93 -6.63 0.49
CA ALA A 89 1.27 -7.72 -0.23
C ALA A 89 1.96 -8.02 -1.56
N ILE A 90 2.32 -6.99 -2.33
CA ILE A 90 3.06 -7.12 -3.60
C ILE A 90 4.43 -7.77 -3.38
N LEU A 91 5.17 -7.30 -2.38
CA LEU A 91 6.48 -7.84 -2.02
C LEU A 91 6.42 -9.31 -1.59
N LYS A 92 5.33 -9.69 -0.91
CA LYS A 92 5.11 -11.06 -0.39
C LYS A 92 4.08 -11.86 -1.20
N ARG A 93 3.78 -11.45 -2.43
CA ARG A 93 2.71 -12.06 -3.25
C ARG A 93 2.84 -13.57 -3.43
N ARG A 94 4.07 -14.08 -3.48
CA ARG A 94 4.36 -15.52 -3.62
C ARG A 94 4.10 -16.35 -2.36
N THR A 95 3.94 -15.71 -1.20
CA THR A 95 3.69 -16.39 0.09
C THR A 95 2.24 -16.26 0.54
N LEU A 96 1.43 -15.46 -0.17
CA LEU A 96 0.02 -15.24 0.13
C LEU A 96 -0.85 -16.22 -0.66
N THR A 97 -2.03 -16.53 -0.15
CA THR A 97 -3.08 -17.13 -0.99
C THR A 97 -3.66 -16.09 -1.95
N GLU A 98 -4.30 -16.53 -3.02
CA GLU A 98 -4.99 -15.65 -3.98
C GLU A 98 -5.99 -14.71 -3.31
N GLN A 99 -6.77 -15.23 -2.36
CA GLN A 99 -7.74 -14.43 -1.61
C GLN A 99 -7.06 -13.39 -0.72
N GLN A 100 -5.97 -13.76 -0.03
CA GLN A 100 -5.22 -12.82 0.81
C GLN A 100 -4.57 -11.73 -0.03
N TYR A 101 -3.99 -12.09 -1.17
CA TYR A 101 -3.41 -11.13 -2.09
C TYR A 101 -4.47 -10.16 -2.62
N ALA A 102 -5.56 -10.70 -3.17
CA ALA A 102 -6.66 -9.91 -3.74
C ALA A 102 -7.19 -8.88 -2.74
N VAL A 103 -7.52 -9.29 -1.51
CA VAL A 103 -8.03 -8.39 -0.48
C VAL A 103 -7.05 -7.27 -0.12
N LEU A 104 -5.74 -7.52 -0.12
CA LEU A 104 -4.74 -6.51 0.26
C LEU A 104 -4.42 -5.53 -0.87
N VAL A 105 -4.63 -5.92 -2.12
CA VAL A 105 -4.35 -5.05 -3.28
C VAL A 105 -5.58 -4.31 -3.79
N GLU A 106 -6.78 -4.80 -3.49
CA GLU A 106 -8.07 -4.21 -3.86
C GLU A 106 -8.16 -2.68 -3.63
N PRO A 107 -7.62 -2.09 -2.54
CA PRO A 107 -7.63 -0.64 -2.36
C PRO A 107 -7.04 0.16 -3.53
N PHE A 108 -6.08 -0.40 -4.27
CA PHE A 108 -5.38 0.28 -5.37
C PHE A 108 -5.71 -0.30 -6.75
N VAL A 109 -6.56 -1.32 -6.84
CA VAL A 109 -7.02 -1.85 -8.14
C VAL A 109 -7.76 -0.75 -8.89
N GLY A 110 -7.34 -0.49 -10.13
CA GLY A 110 -7.89 0.58 -10.98
C GLY A 110 -7.38 1.99 -10.63
N ARG A 111 -6.53 2.14 -9.60
CA ARG A 111 -5.91 3.41 -9.20
C ARG A 111 -4.43 3.46 -9.53
N ALA A 112 -3.72 2.37 -9.27
CA ALA A 112 -2.30 2.21 -9.60
C ALA A 112 -2.05 0.82 -10.20
N HIS A 113 -0.91 0.65 -10.88
CA HIS A 113 -0.50 -0.65 -11.36
C HIS A 113 -0.18 -1.60 -10.19
N VAL A 114 -1.03 -2.62 -10.05
CA VAL A 114 -0.85 -3.74 -9.14
C VAL A 114 -0.48 -4.96 -9.98
N PRO A 115 0.66 -5.63 -9.71
CA PRO A 115 1.05 -6.82 -10.45
C PRO A 115 0.09 -7.99 -10.16
N ALA A 116 -0.06 -8.90 -11.11
CA ALA A 116 -0.72 -10.17 -10.83
C ALA A 116 0.14 -10.98 -9.84
N GLN A 117 -0.51 -11.85 -9.04
CA GLN A 117 0.23 -12.63 -8.04
C GLN A 117 1.32 -13.54 -8.65
N GLY A 118 1.10 -14.01 -9.89
CA GLY A 118 1.99 -14.93 -10.60
C GLY A 118 3.09 -14.29 -11.44
N GLU A 119 3.12 -12.95 -11.57
CA GLU A 119 4.20 -12.20 -12.23
C GLU A 119 5.45 -12.11 -11.34
#